data_AF-A0A9X5CER1-F1
#
_entry.id   AF-A0A9X5CER1-F1
#
_cell.length_a   1.000
_cell.length_b   1.000
_cell.length_c   1.000
_cell.angle_alpha   90.00
_cell.angle_beta   90.00
_cell.angle_gamma   90.00
#
_symmetry.space_group_name_H-M   'P 1'
#
loop_
_entity.id
_entity.type
_entity.pdbx_description
1 polymer ?
#
loop_
_entity_poly.entity_id
_entity_poly.type
_entity_poly.pdbx_seq_one_letter_code
_entity_poly.pdbx_strand_id
1 'polypeptide(L)'
;MPFTLSHAAAVLPAVRTDGTGRGPLVPAVLVAGSFAPDMTYYAAGVVSGAMEFGDVTHAGWGVFTVDVVITWALVGLWLLVREPLVALLPRARQGRVAALTRCGAPRERVRASLVARWYLSAVLGGLTHVVWDAFTHHDRWGTRLIPVLGEEIGGSPVFWYAQYGSSLLAAAVLVVFTVRALRRTVPGGSVPPGVPVLSTRDRWAAVALLAGCA
;
A
#
# COMPACT_ATOMS: atom_id res chain seq x y z
N MET A 1 2.02 -12.60 -1.75
CA MET A 1 2.40 -12.69 -3.19
C MET A 1 3.84 -12.17 -3.36
N PRO A 2 4.59 -12.39 -4.46
CA PRO A 2 6.01 -11.98 -4.50
C PRO A 2 6.21 -10.45 -4.44
N PHE A 3 5.15 -9.67 -4.62
CA PHE A 3 5.21 -8.21 -4.57
C PHE A 3 4.08 -7.62 -3.72
N THR A 4 4.42 -7.19 -2.49
CA THR A 4 3.49 -6.60 -1.52
C THR A 4 2.66 -5.46 -2.08
N LEU A 5 3.26 -4.61 -2.93
CA LEU A 5 2.58 -3.45 -3.50
C LEU A 5 1.39 -3.83 -4.39
N SER A 6 1.38 -5.02 -4.99
CA SER A 6 0.26 -5.54 -5.78
C SER A 6 -1.04 -5.62 -4.97
N HIS A 7 -0.96 -5.87 -3.66
CA HIS A 7 -2.14 -6.03 -2.80
C HIS A 7 -2.98 -4.75 -2.70
N ALA A 8 -2.39 -3.57 -2.93
CA ALA A 8 -3.15 -2.33 -3.01
C ALA A 8 -4.22 -2.36 -4.12
N ALA A 9 -4.06 -3.21 -5.15
CA ALA A 9 -5.06 -3.37 -6.19
C ALA A 9 -6.41 -3.88 -5.64
N ALA A 10 -6.38 -4.73 -4.60
CA ALA A 10 -7.59 -5.31 -4.03
C ALA A 10 -8.47 -4.28 -3.31
N VAL A 11 -7.88 -3.19 -2.82
CA VAL A 11 -8.61 -2.14 -2.12
C VAL A 11 -9.09 -1.02 -3.05
N LEU A 12 -8.66 -0.98 -4.32
CA LEU A 12 -9.08 0.06 -5.28
C LEU A 12 -10.59 0.16 -5.50
N PRO A 13 -11.40 -0.91 -5.44
CA PRO A 13 -12.86 -0.77 -5.49
C PRO A 13 -13.44 0.11 -4.37
N ALA A 14 -12.71 0.31 -3.28
CA ALA A 14 -13.08 1.24 -2.20
C ALA A 14 -12.49 2.65 -2.37
N VAL A 15 -11.65 2.89 -3.38
CA VAL A 15 -10.97 4.17 -3.62
C VAL A 15 -11.49 4.82 -4.91
N ARG A 16 -11.79 6.11 -4.83
CA ARG A 16 -12.20 6.92 -5.98
C ARG A 16 -10.97 7.56 -6.63
N THR A 17 -11.09 7.87 -7.93
CA THR A 17 -9.98 8.47 -8.69
C THR A 17 -9.64 9.90 -8.28
N ASP A 18 -10.44 10.53 -7.41
CA ASP A 18 -10.14 11.83 -6.79
C ASP A 18 -9.34 11.69 -5.48
N GLY A 19 -8.92 10.47 -5.12
CA GLY A 19 -8.19 10.19 -3.88
C GLY A 19 -9.07 10.08 -2.63
N THR A 20 -10.40 10.12 -2.76
CA THR A 20 -11.34 9.88 -1.65
C THR A 20 -11.70 8.41 -1.54
N GLY A 21 -12.11 7.98 -0.34
CA GLY A 21 -12.66 6.64 -0.14
C GLY A 21 -14.17 6.60 -0.40
N ARG A 22 -14.70 5.42 -0.66
CA ARG A 22 -16.14 5.17 -0.74
C ARG A 22 -16.69 4.96 0.68
N GLY A 23 -17.77 5.66 1.02
CA GLY A 23 -18.41 5.55 2.34
C GLY A 23 -17.46 5.99 3.48
N PRO A 24 -17.34 5.21 4.57
CA PRO A 24 -16.50 5.55 5.72
C PRO A 24 -15.00 5.26 5.52
N LEU A 25 -14.61 4.70 4.37
CA LEU A 25 -13.27 4.14 4.16
C LEU A 25 -12.21 5.22 3.89
N VAL A 26 -11.02 5.01 4.42
CA VAL A 26 -9.89 5.94 4.31
C VAL A 26 -8.82 5.34 3.40
N PRO A 27 -8.60 5.88 2.18
CA PRO A 27 -7.72 5.25 1.17
C PRO A 27 -6.30 4.98 1.64
N ALA A 28 -5.66 5.93 2.33
CA ALA A 28 -4.30 5.74 2.84
C ALA A 28 -4.21 4.56 3.83
N VAL A 29 -5.25 4.38 4.65
CA VAL A 29 -5.32 3.32 5.66
C VAL A 29 -5.64 1.98 5.00
N LEU A 30 -6.52 1.95 3.99
CA LEU A 30 -6.78 0.74 3.19
C LEU A 30 -5.52 0.24 2.50
N VAL A 31 -4.78 1.13 1.83
CA VAL A 31 -3.55 0.79 1.11
C VAL A 31 -2.47 0.32 2.08
N ALA A 32 -2.23 1.05 3.18
CA ALA A 32 -1.28 0.61 4.20
C ALA A 32 -1.71 -0.72 4.85
N GLY A 33 -3.01 -0.93 5.08
CA GLY A 33 -3.54 -2.19 5.61
C GLY A 33 -3.33 -3.36 4.67
N SER A 34 -3.43 -3.14 3.35
CA SER A 34 -3.10 -4.17 2.37
C SER A 34 -1.60 -4.51 2.30
N PHE A 35 -0.74 -3.72 2.93
CA PHE A 35 0.70 -3.96 3.00
C PHE A 35 1.12 -4.54 4.36
N ALA A 36 0.39 -4.23 5.42
CA ALA A 36 0.75 -4.57 6.80
C ALA A 36 1.18 -6.03 7.02
N PRO A 37 0.48 -7.05 6.48
CA PRO A 37 0.85 -8.45 6.72
C PRO A 37 2.27 -8.81 6.29
N ASP A 38 2.75 -8.18 5.22
CA ASP A 38 4.05 -8.43 4.59
C ASP A 38 5.19 -7.54 5.14
N MET A 39 4.92 -6.62 6.06
CA MET A 39 5.97 -5.73 6.59
C MET A 39 7.08 -6.48 7.32
N THR A 40 6.80 -7.70 7.78
CA THR A 40 7.77 -8.63 8.34
C THR A 40 8.87 -9.01 7.35
N TYR A 41 8.56 -9.13 6.06
CA TYR A 41 9.55 -9.40 5.00
C TYR A 41 10.57 -8.26 4.88
N TYR A 42 10.10 -7.01 4.92
CA TYR A 42 10.99 -5.85 4.88
C TYR A 42 11.77 -5.69 6.19
N ALA A 43 11.14 -5.96 7.34
CA ALA A 43 11.81 -5.96 8.62
C ALA A 43 12.92 -7.03 8.71
N ALA A 44 12.76 -8.16 8.01
CA ALA A 44 13.74 -9.25 7.96
C ALA A 44 15.09 -8.82 7.36
N GLY A 45 15.10 -7.80 6.50
CA GLY A 45 16.34 -7.21 5.96
C GLY A 45 17.20 -6.51 7.01
N VAL A 46 16.64 -6.15 8.17
CA VAL A 46 17.35 -5.50 9.28
C VAL A 46 17.43 -6.41 10.50
N VAL A 47 16.36 -7.17 10.77
CA VAL A 47 16.25 -8.10 11.89
C VAL A 47 15.91 -9.48 11.33
N SER A 48 16.91 -10.34 11.13
CA SER A 48 16.79 -11.61 10.41
C SER A 48 15.63 -12.51 10.86
N GLY A 49 15.29 -12.51 12.16
CA GLY A 49 14.17 -13.30 12.70
C GLY A 49 12.77 -12.71 12.47
N ALA A 50 12.64 -11.50 11.93
CA ALA A 50 11.34 -10.85 11.76
C ALA A 50 10.41 -11.59 10.79
N MET A 51 10.96 -12.40 9.88
CA MET A 51 10.15 -13.17 8.93
C MET A 51 9.23 -14.18 9.61
N GLU A 52 9.65 -14.76 10.75
CA GLU A 52 8.85 -15.72 11.53
C GLU A 52 7.58 -15.07 12.10
N PHE A 53 7.62 -13.76 12.34
CA PHE A 53 6.45 -13.01 12.78
C PHE A 53 5.35 -12.92 11.69
N GLY A 54 5.66 -13.32 10.46
CA GLY A 54 4.68 -13.48 9.38
C GLY A 54 3.52 -14.42 9.74
N ASP A 55 3.77 -15.44 10.57
CA ASP A 55 2.71 -16.36 11.03
C ASP A 55 1.67 -15.64 11.90
N VAL A 56 2.09 -14.61 12.62
CA VAL A 56 1.22 -13.76 13.44
C VAL A 56 0.45 -12.78 12.56
N THR A 57 1.14 -12.06 11.67
CA THR A 57 0.50 -11.03 10.83
C THR A 57 -0.47 -11.63 9.82
N HIS A 58 -0.22 -12.84 9.33
CA HIS A 58 -1.15 -13.55 8.43
C HIS A 58 -2.25 -14.33 9.15
N ALA A 59 -2.20 -14.46 10.48
CA ALA A 59 -3.27 -15.10 11.23
C ALA A 59 -4.53 -14.23 11.22
N GLY A 60 -5.70 -14.88 11.19
CA GLY A 60 -6.97 -14.16 11.20
C GLY A 60 -7.08 -13.16 12.36
N TRP A 61 -6.64 -13.53 13.57
CA TRP A 61 -6.62 -12.62 14.72
C TRP A 61 -5.58 -11.49 14.58
N GLY A 62 -4.45 -11.74 13.90
CA GLY A 62 -3.41 -10.76 13.62
C GLY A 62 -3.93 -9.60 12.78
N VAL A 63 -4.75 -9.91 11.77
CA VAL A 63 -5.43 -8.91 10.92
C VAL A 63 -6.30 -7.94 11.72
N PHE A 64 -6.97 -8.43 12.77
CA PHE A 64 -7.83 -7.60 13.64
C PHE A 64 -7.07 -6.85 14.74
N THR A 65 -5.77 -7.12 14.91
CA THR A 65 -4.97 -6.64 16.05
C THR A 65 -3.62 -6.05 15.61
N VAL A 66 -2.62 -6.89 15.38
CA VAL A 66 -1.23 -6.52 15.05
C VAL A 66 -1.17 -5.71 13.77
N ASP A 67 -1.85 -6.15 12.71
CA ASP A 67 -1.81 -5.46 11.42
C ASP A 67 -2.45 -4.08 11.49
N VAL A 68 -3.43 -3.87 12.36
CA VAL A 68 -4.01 -2.54 12.60
C VAL A 68 -2.95 -1.58 13.13
N VAL A 69 -2.13 -2.04 14.09
CA VAL A 69 -1.04 -1.24 14.66
C VAL A 69 0.01 -0.94 13.60
N ILE A 70 0.44 -1.95 12.84
CA ILE A 70 1.39 -1.78 11.72
C ILE A 70 0.84 -0.78 10.70
N THR A 71 -0.43 -0.94 10.31
CA THR A 71 -1.12 -0.03 9.37
C THR A 71 -1.08 1.41 9.86
N TRP A 72 -1.41 1.65 11.12
CA TRP A 72 -1.42 3.01 11.68
C TRP A 72 -0.01 3.59 11.75
N ALA A 73 1.00 2.78 12.07
CA ALA A 73 2.41 3.19 12.02
C ALA A 73 2.83 3.57 10.59
N LEU A 74 2.48 2.76 9.59
CA LEU A 74 2.74 3.04 8.18
C LEU A 74 2.06 4.33 7.71
N VAL A 75 0.81 4.57 8.11
CA VAL A 75 0.10 5.82 7.80
C VAL A 75 0.75 6.99 8.52
N GLY A 76 1.17 6.81 9.78
CA GLY A 76 1.94 7.82 10.52
C GLY A 76 3.22 8.20 9.78
N LEU A 77 4.01 7.22 9.36
CA LEU A 77 5.21 7.41 8.56
C LEU A 77 4.89 8.12 7.24
N TRP A 78 3.87 7.67 6.50
CA TRP A 78 3.41 8.29 5.26
C TRP A 78 3.08 9.78 5.47
N LEU A 79 2.37 10.12 6.54
CA LEU A 79 2.03 11.51 6.87
C LEU A 79 3.25 12.37 7.24
N LEU A 80 4.39 11.77 7.61
CA LEU A 80 5.65 12.48 7.83
C LEU A 80 6.44 12.68 6.54
N VAL A 81 6.43 11.69 5.63
CA VAL A 81 7.28 11.70 4.44
C VAL A 81 6.58 12.15 3.15
N ARG A 82 5.24 12.20 3.10
CA ARG A 82 4.49 12.49 1.85
C ARG A 82 4.87 13.84 1.23
N GLU A 83 4.94 14.92 2.00
CA GLU A 83 5.29 16.25 1.46
C GLU A 83 6.73 16.30 0.93
N PRO A 84 7.75 15.83 1.68
CA PRO A 84 9.11 15.68 1.15
C PRO A 84 9.19 14.82 -0.13
N LEU A 85 8.51 13.67 -0.17
CA LEU A 85 8.50 12.79 -1.34
C LEU A 85 7.89 13.47 -2.57
N VAL A 86 6.81 14.23 -2.38
CA VAL A 86 6.21 15.02 -3.46
C VAL A 86 7.15 16.13 -3.92
N ALA A 87 7.90 16.77 -3.01
CA ALA A 87 8.85 17.81 -3.38
C ALA A 87 10.04 17.31 -4.22
N LEU A 88 10.39 16.02 -4.09
CA LEU A 88 11.42 15.39 -4.93
C LEU A 88 10.98 15.20 -6.38
N LEU A 89 9.67 15.14 -6.66
CA LEU A 89 9.16 15.00 -8.03
C LEU A 89 9.51 16.22 -8.91
N PRO A 90 9.52 16.05 -10.24
CA PRO A 90 9.62 17.17 -11.18
C PRO A 90 8.51 18.19 -10.92
N ARG A 91 8.84 19.49 -10.93
CA ARG A 91 7.90 20.60 -10.59
C ARG A 91 6.56 20.48 -11.33
N ALA A 92 6.58 20.09 -12.60
CA ALA A 92 5.37 19.92 -13.42
C ALA A 92 4.39 18.86 -12.90
N ARG A 93 4.84 17.90 -12.07
CA ARG A 93 4.01 16.83 -11.49
C ARG A 93 3.61 17.10 -10.04
N GLN A 94 4.30 18.00 -9.34
CA GLN A 94 4.10 18.24 -7.91
C GLN A 94 2.65 18.65 -7.59
N GLY A 95 2.06 19.60 -8.33
CA GLY A 95 0.72 20.10 -8.04
C GLY A 95 -0.37 19.02 -8.07
N ARG A 96 -0.39 18.17 -9.10
CA ARG A 96 -1.37 17.08 -9.22
C ARG A 96 -1.17 16.01 -8.16
N VAL A 97 0.07 15.61 -7.91
CA VAL A 97 0.36 14.59 -6.90
C VAL A 97 0.03 15.12 -5.50
N ALA A 98 0.44 16.35 -5.18
CA ALA A 98 0.13 17.01 -3.91
C ALA A 98 -1.38 17.12 -3.65
N ALA A 99 -2.16 17.43 -4.68
CA ALA A 99 -3.62 17.46 -4.58
C ALA A 99 -4.22 16.06 -4.35
N LEU A 100 -3.76 15.05 -5.09
CA LEU A 100 -4.24 13.67 -4.95
C LEU A 100 -3.89 13.07 -3.57
N THR A 101 -2.70 13.36 -3.05
CA THR A 101 -2.23 12.87 -1.74
C THR A 101 -2.61 13.78 -0.57
N ARG A 102 -3.32 14.88 -0.86
CA ARG A 102 -3.79 15.88 0.14
C ARG A 102 -2.65 16.46 0.98
N CYS A 103 -1.52 16.75 0.35
CA CYS A 103 -0.41 17.47 0.98
C CYS A 103 -0.88 18.80 1.56
N GLY A 104 -0.44 19.11 2.79
CA GLY A 104 -0.83 20.33 3.50
C GLY A 104 -2.28 20.35 4.02
N ALA A 105 -3.06 19.27 3.85
CA ALA A 105 -4.38 19.17 4.48
C ALA A 105 -4.23 19.19 6.02
N PRO A 106 -5.07 19.94 6.75
CA PRO A 106 -5.05 19.97 8.21
C PRO A 106 -5.25 18.57 8.79
N ARG A 107 -4.57 18.30 9.91
CA ARG A 107 -4.79 17.06 10.66
C ARG A 107 -6.18 17.10 11.29
N GLU A 108 -7.01 16.11 10.98
CA GLU A 108 -8.32 15.96 11.60
C GLU A 108 -8.13 15.68 13.10
N ARG A 109 -8.97 16.28 13.95
CA ARG A 109 -8.94 15.99 15.39
C ARG A 109 -9.30 14.52 15.60
N VAL A 110 -8.56 13.85 16.48
CA VAL A 110 -8.84 12.46 16.84
C VAL A 110 -10.21 12.40 17.53
N ARG A 111 -11.14 11.66 16.91
CA ARG A 111 -12.49 11.40 17.40
C ARG A 111 -12.75 9.90 17.32
N ALA A 112 -13.62 9.37 18.17
CA ALA A 112 -13.98 7.95 18.14
C ALA A 112 -14.43 7.47 16.75
N SER A 113 -15.18 8.30 16.02
CA SER A 113 -15.60 8.01 14.65
C SER A 113 -14.44 7.97 13.64
N LEU A 114 -13.37 8.74 13.83
CA LEU A 114 -12.17 8.66 13.00
C LEU A 114 -11.41 7.36 13.28
N VAL A 115 -11.23 7.02 14.55
CA VAL A 115 -10.57 5.78 14.98
C VAL A 115 -11.31 4.56 14.45
N ALA A 116 -12.64 4.53 14.53
CA ALA A 116 -13.45 3.44 13.99
C ALA A 116 -13.30 3.30 12.46
N ARG A 117 -13.30 4.42 11.72
CA ARG A 117 -13.06 4.42 10.27
C ARG A 117 -11.67 3.91 9.90
N TRP A 118 -10.66 4.30 10.67
CA TRP A 118 -9.28 3.83 10.50
C TRP A 118 -9.15 2.34 10.80
N TYR A 119 -9.72 1.88 11.91
CA TYR A 119 -9.76 0.46 12.26
C TYR A 119 -10.42 -0.37 11.15
N LEU A 120 -11.63 0.03 10.73
CA LEU A 120 -12.35 -0.66 9.65
C LEU A 120 -11.54 -0.69 8.35
N SER A 121 -10.91 0.42 7.98
CA SER A 121 -10.10 0.51 6.76
C SER A 121 -8.84 -0.36 6.85
N ALA A 122 -8.18 -0.41 8.02
CA ALA A 122 -7.00 -1.23 8.24
C ALA A 122 -7.34 -2.72 8.15
N VAL A 123 -8.39 -3.15 8.85
CA VAL A 123 -8.87 -4.53 8.83
C VAL A 123 -9.29 -4.96 7.43
N LEU A 124 -10.05 -4.13 6.70
CA LEU A 124 -10.43 -4.46 5.33
C LEU A 124 -9.22 -4.56 4.40
N GLY A 125 -8.21 -3.68 4.56
CA GLY A 125 -6.95 -3.80 3.84
C GLY A 125 -6.24 -5.12 4.12
N GLY A 126 -6.03 -5.46 5.40
CA GLY A 126 -5.36 -6.71 5.81
C GLY A 126 -6.14 -7.96 5.39
N LEU A 127 -7.47 -7.95 5.50
CA LEU A 127 -8.31 -9.05 5.03
C LEU A 127 -8.17 -9.26 3.53
N THR A 128 -8.20 -8.18 2.72
CA THR A 128 -7.99 -8.32 1.27
C THR A 128 -6.63 -8.91 0.93
N HIS A 129 -5.60 -8.59 1.72
CA HIS A 129 -4.27 -9.17 1.57
C HIS A 129 -4.27 -10.67 1.88
N VAL A 130 -4.66 -11.05 3.11
CA VAL A 130 -4.59 -12.45 3.58
C VAL A 130 -5.51 -13.37 2.77
N VAL A 131 -6.69 -12.89 2.37
CA VAL A 131 -7.59 -13.65 1.51
C VAL A 131 -6.96 -13.89 0.14
N TRP A 132 -6.37 -12.87 -0.50
CA TRP A 132 -5.69 -13.06 -1.78
C TRP A 132 -4.52 -14.04 -1.66
N ASP A 133 -3.73 -13.92 -0.61
CA ASP A 133 -2.61 -14.82 -0.36
C ASP A 133 -3.05 -16.26 -0.09
N ALA A 134 -4.19 -16.45 0.57
CA ALA A 134 -4.77 -17.77 0.78
C ALA A 134 -5.21 -18.46 -0.53
N PHE A 135 -5.49 -17.70 -1.59
CA PHE A 135 -5.81 -18.23 -2.92
C PHE A 135 -4.59 -18.45 -3.83
N THR A 136 -3.43 -17.88 -3.50
CA THR A 136 -2.26 -17.83 -4.42
C THR A 136 -0.99 -18.51 -3.90
N HIS A 137 -1.02 -19.11 -2.70
CA HIS A 137 0.13 -19.85 -2.14
C HIS A 137 -0.10 -21.35 -2.03
N HIS A 138 1.00 -22.11 -2.15
CA HIS A 138 1.09 -23.54 -1.83
C HIS A 138 0.56 -23.81 -0.40
N ASP A 139 -0.16 -24.92 -0.22
CA ASP A 139 -0.77 -25.39 1.05
C ASP A 139 -1.81 -24.48 1.76
N ARG A 140 -2.21 -23.35 1.17
CA ARG A 140 -3.30 -22.53 1.70
C ARG A 140 -4.66 -22.97 1.14
N TRP A 141 -5.74 -22.42 1.70
CA TRP A 141 -7.12 -22.87 1.47
C TRP A 141 -7.50 -22.98 -0.02
N GLY A 142 -6.95 -22.12 -0.89
CA GLY A 142 -7.20 -22.12 -2.34
C GLY A 142 -6.72 -23.38 -3.07
N THR A 143 -5.51 -23.88 -2.78
CA THR A 143 -4.99 -25.10 -3.44
C THR A 143 -5.71 -26.36 -2.98
N ARG A 144 -6.28 -26.35 -1.76
CA ARG A 144 -7.13 -27.43 -1.24
C ARG A 144 -8.53 -27.43 -1.85
N LEU A 145 -9.08 -26.26 -2.19
CA LEU A 145 -10.41 -26.11 -2.79
C LEU A 145 -10.40 -26.26 -4.31
N ILE A 146 -9.29 -25.91 -4.96
CA ILE A 146 -9.12 -25.99 -6.41
C ILE A 146 -7.86 -26.82 -6.69
N PRO A 147 -7.97 -28.17 -6.75
CA PRO A 147 -6.84 -29.08 -6.90
C PRO A 147 -5.96 -28.77 -8.14
N VAL A 148 -6.56 -28.21 -9.19
CA VAL A 148 -5.85 -27.79 -10.41
C VAL A 148 -4.73 -26.77 -10.15
N LEU A 149 -4.79 -26.03 -9.04
CA LEU A 149 -3.73 -25.08 -8.65
C LEU A 149 -2.43 -25.78 -8.25
N GLY A 150 -2.50 -27.04 -7.83
CA GLY A 150 -1.34 -27.87 -7.51
C GLY A 150 -0.78 -28.65 -8.71
N GLU A 151 -1.47 -28.65 -9.86
CA GLU A 151 -0.99 -29.33 -11.06
C GLU A 151 0.19 -28.57 -11.67
N GLU A 152 1.11 -29.30 -12.29
CA GLU A 152 2.26 -28.72 -12.98
C GLU A 152 1.94 -28.48 -14.46
N ILE A 153 2.20 -27.26 -14.92
CA ILE A 153 2.13 -26.89 -16.34
C ILE A 153 3.46 -26.26 -16.72
N GLY A 154 4.15 -26.85 -17.71
CA GLY A 154 5.43 -26.33 -18.19
C GLY A 154 6.55 -26.38 -17.15
N GLY A 155 6.52 -27.35 -16.23
CA GLY A 155 7.54 -27.53 -15.19
C GLY A 155 7.39 -26.60 -13.98
N SER A 156 6.24 -25.96 -13.80
CA SER A 156 5.93 -25.17 -12.59
C SER A 156 4.46 -25.37 -12.19
N PRO A 157 4.15 -25.34 -10.88
CA PRO A 157 2.77 -25.45 -10.43
C PRO A 157 1.87 -24.29 -10.89
N VAL A 158 0.59 -24.55 -11.13
CA VAL A 158 -0.39 -23.53 -11.56
C VAL A 158 -0.51 -22.37 -10.56
N PHE A 159 -0.40 -22.61 -9.25
CA PHE A 159 -0.42 -21.52 -8.25
C PHE A 159 0.72 -20.52 -8.47
N TRP A 160 1.87 -20.95 -9.00
CA TRP A 160 2.99 -20.06 -9.31
C TRP A 160 2.56 -19.03 -10.37
N TYR A 161 1.97 -19.51 -11.47
CA TYR A 161 1.45 -18.62 -12.51
C TYR A 161 0.33 -17.72 -11.99
N ALA A 162 -0.54 -18.22 -11.11
CA ALA A 162 -1.56 -17.41 -10.46
C ALA A 162 -0.93 -16.31 -9.59
N GLN A 163 0.11 -16.64 -8.81
CA GLN A 163 0.79 -15.73 -7.91
C GLN A 163 1.53 -14.61 -8.68
N TYR A 164 2.35 -14.96 -9.66
CA TYR A 164 3.13 -14.00 -10.45
C TYR A 164 2.27 -13.26 -11.48
N GLY A 165 1.37 -13.98 -12.16
CA GLY A 165 0.46 -13.40 -13.16
C GLY A 165 -0.53 -12.42 -12.54
N SER A 166 -1.15 -12.76 -11.40
CA SER A 166 -2.04 -11.84 -10.70
C SER A 166 -1.31 -10.64 -10.10
N SER A 167 -0.06 -10.81 -9.65
CA SER A 167 0.80 -9.69 -9.24
C SER A 167 1.09 -8.72 -10.40
N LEU A 168 1.45 -9.24 -11.58
CA LEU A 168 1.70 -8.40 -12.76
C LEU A 168 0.42 -7.64 -13.19
N LEU A 169 -0.72 -8.34 -13.22
CA LEU A 169 -2.01 -7.73 -13.53
C LEU A 169 -2.38 -6.65 -12.51
N ALA A 170 -2.18 -6.92 -11.22
CA ALA A 170 -2.42 -5.97 -10.15
C ALA A 170 -1.55 -4.71 -10.28
N ALA A 171 -0.26 -4.87 -10.60
CA ALA A 171 0.64 -3.76 -10.87
C ALA A 171 0.15 -2.91 -12.07
N ALA A 172 -0.29 -3.55 -13.15
CA ALA A 172 -0.86 -2.85 -14.31
C ALA A 172 -2.14 -2.07 -13.92
N VAL A 173 -3.03 -2.67 -13.13
CA VAL A 173 -4.24 -2.02 -12.62
C VAL A 173 -3.89 -0.80 -11.76
N LEU A 174 -2.90 -0.91 -10.87
CA LEU A 174 -2.42 0.20 -10.03
C LEU A 174 -1.86 1.35 -10.87
N VAL A 175 -1.08 1.05 -11.90
CA VAL A 175 -0.56 2.06 -12.84
C VAL A 175 -1.70 2.76 -13.56
N VAL A 176 -2.64 2.00 -14.13
CA VAL A 176 -3.79 2.56 -14.85
C VAL A 176 -4.66 3.42 -13.93
N PHE A 177 -4.93 2.95 -12.70
CA PHE A 177 -5.70 3.70 -11.71
C PHE A 177 -4.99 5.01 -11.36
N THR A 178 -3.70 4.96 -11.03
CA THR A 178 -2.90 6.15 -10.67
C THR A 178 -2.84 7.15 -11.81
N VAL A 179 -2.62 6.69 -13.06
CA VAL A 179 -2.63 7.57 -14.23
C VAL A 179 -4.00 8.22 -14.43
N ARG A 180 -5.10 7.47 -14.30
CA ARG A 180 -6.46 8.01 -14.41
C ARG A 180 -6.75 9.02 -13.30
N ALA A 181 -6.34 8.73 -12.07
CA ALA A 181 -6.48 9.63 -10.94
C ALA A 181 -5.76 10.95 -11.20
N LEU A 182 -4.47 10.90 -11.53
CA LEU A 182 -3.65 12.07 -11.83
C LEU A 182 -4.17 12.88 -13.02
N ARG A 183 -4.68 12.23 -14.07
CA ARG A 183 -5.26 12.93 -15.24
C ARG A 183 -6.56 13.67 -14.89
N ARG A 184 -7.34 13.15 -13.94
CA ARG A 184 -8.58 13.79 -13.47
C ARG A 184 -8.32 14.88 -12.44
N THR A 185 -7.17 14.85 -11.76
CA THR A 185 -6.78 15.90 -10.83
C THR A 185 -6.46 17.19 -11.58
N VAL A 186 -7.35 18.17 -11.47
CA VAL A 186 -7.09 19.54 -11.91
C VAL A 186 -6.11 20.16 -10.90
N PRO A 187 -4.90 20.59 -11.32
CA PRO A 187 -4.02 21.32 -10.43
C PRO A 187 -4.73 22.60 -10.02
N GLY A 188 -4.86 22.86 -8.71
CA GLY A 188 -5.02 24.24 -8.25
C GLY A 188 -3.82 25.04 -8.78
N GLY A 189 -4.02 26.27 -9.25
CA GLY A 189 -3.01 27.06 -9.97
C GLY A 189 -1.68 27.31 -9.24
N SER A 190 -1.54 26.89 -7.98
CA SER A 190 -0.32 26.93 -7.16
C SER A 190 -0.04 25.56 -6.52
N VAL A 191 1.24 25.24 -6.32
CA VAL A 191 1.65 24.06 -5.52
C VAL A 191 1.03 24.22 -4.12
N PRO A 192 0.34 23.20 -3.57
CA PRO A 192 -0.34 23.32 -2.28
C PRO A 192 0.62 23.80 -1.18
N PRO A 193 0.16 24.63 -0.22
CA PRO A 193 0.98 25.30 0.80
C PRO A 193 1.72 24.38 1.80
N GLY A 194 1.85 23.07 1.52
CA GLY A 194 2.57 22.11 2.36
C GLY A 194 3.80 21.45 1.70
N VAL A 195 4.01 21.57 0.39
CA VAL A 195 5.15 20.92 -0.27
C VAL A 195 6.41 21.79 -0.10
N PRO A 196 7.50 21.30 0.54
CA PRO A 196 8.69 22.09 0.76
C PRO A 196 9.41 22.41 -0.57
N VAL A 197 10.01 23.60 -0.66
CA VAL A 197 10.88 23.97 -1.77
C VAL A 197 12.27 23.42 -1.50
N LEU A 198 12.61 22.29 -2.12
CA LEU A 198 13.93 21.66 -1.96
C LEU A 198 14.99 22.35 -2.83
N SER A 199 16.14 22.66 -2.24
CA SER A 199 17.34 23.09 -2.95
C SER A 199 17.96 21.92 -3.74
N THR A 200 18.90 22.22 -4.63
CA THR A 200 19.66 21.18 -5.34
C THR A 200 20.44 20.28 -4.37
N ARG A 201 20.95 20.84 -3.27
CA ARG A 201 21.67 20.07 -2.24
C ARG A 201 20.74 19.10 -1.52
N ASP A 202 19.54 19.56 -1.14
CA ASP A 202 18.54 18.72 -0.47
C ASP A 202 18.12 17.54 -1.36
N ARG A 203 17.98 17.79 -2.67
CA ARG A 203 17.67 16.74 -3.65
C ARG A 203 18.77 15.69 -3.73
N TRP A 204 20.04 16.11 -3.82
CA TRP A 204 21.15 15.17 -3.86
C TRP A 204 21.33 14.41 -2.55
N ALA A 205 21.15 15.07 -1.41
CA ALA A 205 21.18 14.41 -0.10
C ALA A 205 20.07 13.35 0.02
N ALA A 206 18.84 13.67 -0.43
CA ALA A 206 17.74 12.71 -0.46
C ALA A 206 18.03 11.54 -1.42
N VAL A 207 18.58 11.80 -2.61
CA VAL A 207 18.98 10.74 -3.55
C VAL A 207 20.05 9.85 -2.94
N ALA A 208 21.07 10.41 -2.29
CA ALA A 208 22.13 9.66 -1.63
C ALA A 208 21.58 8.79 -0.49
N LEU A 209 20.67 9.35 0.32
CA LEU A 209 19.99 8.61 1.38
C LEU A 209 19.19 7.43 0.81
N LEU A 210 18.37 7.68 -0.21
CA LEU A 210 17.56 6.64 -0.85
C LEU A 210 18.42 5.55 -1.50
N ALA A 211 19.53 5.93 -2.13
CA ALA A 211 20.47 4.99 -2.72
C ALA A 211 21.22 4.16 -1.67
N GLY A 212 21.51 4.72 -0.50
CA GLY A 212 22.14 3.99 0.61
C GLY A 212 21.20 3.03 1.34
N CYS A 213 19.88 3.17 1.16
CA CYS A 213 18.87 2.26 1.72
C CYS A 213 18.44 1.14 0.76
N ALA A 214 18.87 1.18 -0.50
CA ALA A 214 18.54 0.21 -1.55
C ALA A 214 19.62 -0.88 -1.65
#